data_AF-A0A918PV00-F1
#
_entry.id   AF-A0A918PV00-F1
#
_cell.length_a   1.000
_cell.length_b   1.000
_cell.length_c   1.000
_cell.angle_alpha   90.00
_cell.angle_beta   90.00
_cell.angle_gamma   90.00
#
_symmetry.space_group_name_H-M   'P 1'
#
loop_
_entity.id
_entity.type
_entity.pdbx_description
1 polymer ?
#
loop_
_entity_poly.entity_id
_entity_poly.type
_entity_poly.pdbx_seq_one_letter_code
_entity_poly.pdbx_strand_id
1 'polypeptide(L)'
;MFKILNPILHNQLRLAIVSLLISVEEAEFKYLKEKTAASSGNLSVQISKLKDIGYIAVEKTFRDNFPLTTCRITDTGKQAFLEYVEALETYINKADK
;
A
#
# COMPACT_ATOMS: atom_id res chain seq x y z
N MET A 1 0.83 -6.30 -25.86
CA MET A 1 1.92 -5.32 -25.65
C MET A 1 2.08 -5.13 -24.16
N PHE A 2 3.31 -4.97 -23.63
CA PHE A 2 3.50 -4.77 -22.19
C PHE A 2 2.92 -3.40 -21.77
N LYS A 3 2.09 -3.39 -20.73
CA LYS A 3 1.62 -2.15 -20.10
C LYS A 3 2.72 -1.59 -19.19
N ILE A 4 2.81 -0.27 -19.06
CA ILE A 4 3.76 0.35 -18.14
C ILE A 4 3.33 0.05 -16.70
N LEU A 5 4.25 -0.46 -15.87
CA LEU A 5 3.99 -0.69 -14.46
C LEU A 5 4.01 0.63 -13.69
N ASN A 6 3.06 0.80 -12.78
CA ASN A 6 3.02 1.94 -11.87
C ASN A 6 4.30 1.95 -11.00
N PRO A 7 5.21 2.93 -11.16
CA PRO A 7 6.51 2.94 -10.47
C PRO A 7 6.37 3.18 -8.96
N ILE A 8 5.23 3.70 -8.50
CA ILE A 8 4.92 3.81 -7.08
C ILE A 8 4.63 2.43 -6.50
N LEU A 9 3.74 1.66 -7.12
CA LEU A 9 3.38 0.33 -6.64
C LEU A 9 4.42 -0.73 -7.00
N HIS A 10 5.31 -0.47 -7.95
CA HIS A 10 6.45 -1.32 -8.28
C HIS A 10 7.60 -1.23 -7.25
N ASN A 11 7.28 -0.97 -5.99
CA ASN A 11 8.17 -1.09 -4.85
C ASN A 11 7.55 -2.07 -3.88
N GLN A 12 8.32 -3.11 -3.50
CA GLN A 12 7.85 -4.24 -2.71
C GLN A 12 7.06 -3.83 -1.45
N LEU A 13 7.59 -2.87 -0.66
CA LEU A 13 6.96 -2.49 0.60
C LEU A 13 5.68 -1.68 0.37
N ARG A 14 5.67 -0.75 -0.59
CA ARG A 14 4.46 0.00 -0.95
C ARG A 14 3.36 -0.92 -1.47
N LEU A 15 3.72 -1.90 -2.30
CA LEU A 15 2.79 -2.92 -2.79
C LEU A 15 2.20 -3.75 -1.65
N ALA A 16 3.04 -4.20 -0.71
CA ALA A 16 2.59 -4.99 0.44
C ALA A 16 1.62 -4.19 1.33
N ILE A 17 1.92 -2.91 1.61
CA ILE A 17 1.03 -2.03 2.39
C ILE A 17 -0.33 -1.86 1.70
N VAL A 18 -0.33 -1.50 0.42
CA VAL A 18 -1.58 -1.29 -0.34
C VAL A 18 -2.37 -2.58 -0.45
N SER A 19 -1.72 -3.70 -0.76
CA SER A 19 -2.36 -5.03 -0.85
C SER A 19 -3.04 -5.44 0.47
N LEU A 20 -2.37 -5.23 1.61
CA LEU A 20 -2.98 -5.46 2.93
C LEU A 20 -4.22 -4.59 3.12
N LEU A 21 -4.14 -3.28 2.84
CA LEU A 21 -5.26 -2.36 2.99
C LEU A 21 -6.40 -2.59 1.99
N ILE A 22 -6.14 -3.20 0.83
CA ILE A 22 -7.21 -3.66 -0.07
C ILE A 22 -8.02 -4.78 0.60
N SER A 23 -7.37 -5.66 1.37
CA SER A 23 -8.03 -6.79 2.02
C SER A 23 -8.78 -6.42 3.30
N VAL A 24 -8.31 -5.43 4.06
CA VAL A 24 -8.89 -5.08 5.38
C VAL A 24 -9.49 -3.67 5.44
N GLU A 25 -9.43 -2.92 4.34
CA GLU A 25 -9.82 -1.50 4.18
C GLU A 25 -9.01 -0.51 5.03
N GLU A 26 -8.77 -0.81 6.31
CA GLU A 26 -7.96 -0.02 7.22
C GLU A 26 -7.15 -0.89 8.18
N ALA A 27 -6.00 -0.38 8.61
CA ALA A 27 -5.14 -1.06 9.57
C ALA A 27 -4.31 -0.07 10.39
N GLU A 28 -4.05 -0.44 11.65
CA GLU A 28 -3.10 0.28 12.49
C GLU A 28 -1.66 0.10 11.99
N PHE A 29 -0.82 1.12 12.19
CA PHE A 29 0.61 1.08 11.82
C PHE A 29 1.32 -0.17 12.38
N LYS A 30 0.98 -0.57 13.61
CA LYS A 30 1.54 -1.77 14.25
C LYS A 30 1.22 -3.05 13.46
N TYR A 31 -0.02 -3.20 13.02
CA TYR A 31 -0.43 -4.34 12.20
C TYR A 31 0.33 -4.37 10.87
N LEU A 32 0.42 -3.24 10.17
CA LEU A 32 1.16 -3.13 8.92
C LEU A 32 2.65 -3.46 9.12
N LYS A 33 3.24 -3.01 10.23
CA LYS A 33 4.63 -3.32 10.59
C LYS A 33 4.84 -4.81 10.80
N GLU A 34 3.96 -5.46 11.56
CA GLU A 34 4.04 -6.89 11.85
C GLU A 34 3.88 -7.73 10.58
N LYS A 35 2.91 -7.40 9.71
CA LYS A 35 2.65 -8.14 8.47
C LYS A 35 3.70 -7.93 7.39
N THR A 36 4.34 -6.76 7.34
CA THR A 36 5.38 -6.45 6.33
C THR A 36 6.80 -6.75 6.83
N ALA A 37 6.98 -7.04 8.12
CA ALA A 37 8.29 -7.18 8.77
C ALA A 37 9.23 -5.96 8.56
N ALA A 38 8.66 -4.80 8.24
CA ALA A 38 9.44 -3.59 8.01
C ALA A 38 9.90 -2.93 9.31
N SER A 39 11.02 -2.21 9.26
CA SER A 39 11.39 -1.32 10.36
C SER A 39 10.40 -0.14 10.45
N SER A 40 10.18 0.39 11.66
CA SER A 40 9.26 1.52 11.86
C SER A 40 9.65 2.73 11.00
N GLY A 41 10.95 3.02 10.86
CA GLY A 41 11.44 4.14 10.06
C GLY A 41 11.12 3.97 8.57
N ASN A 42 11.41 2.80 7.99
CA ASN A 42 11.13 2.55 6.58
C ASN A 42 9.61 2.56 6.31
N LEU A 43 8.83 1.89 7.17
CA LEU A 43 7.38 1.86 7.04
C LEU A 43 6.77 3.27 7.09
N SER A 44 7.23 4.11 8.03
CA SER A 44 6.77 5.49 8.13
C SER A 44 7.05 6.29 6.86
N VAL A 45 8.23 6.14 6.25
CA VAL A 45 8.58 6.82 5.01
C VAL A 45 7.68 6.36 3.86
N GLN A 46 7.40 5.06 3.74
CA GLN A 46 6.54 4.56 2.66
C GLN A 46 5.07 4.96 2.85
N ILE A 47 4.57 4.95 4.09
CA ILE A 47 3.22 5.43 4.43
C ILE A 47 3.07 6.90 4.08
N SER A 48 4.03 7.75 4.44
CA SER A 48 3.99 9.18 4.06
C SER A 48 3.95 9.33 2.54
N LYS A 49 4.80 8.62 1.79
CA LYS A 49 4.80 8.68 0.32
C LYS A 49 3.46 8.26 -0.28
N LEU A 50 2.85 7.19 0.23
CA LEU A 50 1.54 6.71 -0.24
C LEU A 50 0.41 7.68 0.12
N LYS A 51 0.51 8.34 1.27
CA LYS A 51 -0.42 9.39 1.70
C LYS A 51 -0.32 10.63 0.81
N ASP A 52 0.91 11.09 0.53
CA ASP A 52 1.15 12.34 -0.20
C ASP A 52 0.62 12.28 -1.64
N ILE A 53 0.61 11.08 -2.25
CA ILE A 53 0.02 10.83 -3.57
C ILE A 53 -1.46 10.42 -3.50
N GLY A 54 -2.05 10.36 -2.31
CA GLY A 54 -3.46 10.08 -2.09
C GLY A 54 -3.87 8.61 -2.22
N TYR A 55 -2.95 7.64 -2.21
CA TYR A 55 -3.30 6.21 -2.28
C TYR A 55 -3.83 5.68 -0.95
N ILE A 56 -3.43 6.29 0.16
CA ILE A 56 -3.95 5.98 1.48
C ILE A 56 -4.28 7.26 2.23
N ALA A 57 -5.27 7.18 3.12
CA ALA A 57 -5.49 8.17 4.16
C ALA A 57 -4.75 7.72 5.43
N VAL A 58 -4.27 8.70 6.21
CA VAL A 58 -3.60 8.45 7.49
C VAL A 58 -4.26 9.30 8.55
N GLU A 59 -4.81 8.65 9.55
CA GLU A 59 -5.42 9.28 10.72
C GLU A 59 -4.53 9.06 11.94
N LYS A 60 -4.33 10.13 12.73
CA LYS A 60 -3.60 10.08 13.99
C LYS A 60 -4.55 10.44 15.12
N THR A 61 -4.76 9.49 16.03
CA THR A 61 -5.59 9.65 17.21
C THR A 61 -4.80 9.36 18.47
N PHE A 62 -5.42 9.54 19.63
CA PHE A 62 -4.89 9.11 20.92
C PHE A 62 -5.82 8.06 21.52
N ARG A 63 -5.26 6.92 21.94
CA ARG A 63 -5.96 5.86 22.68
C ARG A 63 -5.19 5.65 23.98
N ASP A 64 -5.86 5.83 25.12
CA ASP A 64 -5.26 5.68 26.45
C ASP A 64 -3.97 6.49 26.65
N ASN A 65 -3.96 7.73 26.14
CA ASN A 65 -2.81 8.64 26.18
C ASN A 65 -1.61 8.23 25.29
N PHE A 66 -1.77 7.23 24.41
CA PHE A 66 -0.77 6.82 23.43
C PHE A 66 -1.17 7.23 22.00
N PRO A 67 -0.22 7.70 21.17
CA PRO A 67 -0.49 8.03 19.77
C PRO A 67 -0.78 6.77 18.97
N LEU A 68 -1.90 6.76 18.27
CA LEU A 68 -2.31 5.71 17.36
C LEU A 68 -2.33 6.24 15.93
N THR A 69 -1.77 5.49 14.99
CA THR A 69 -1.79 5.83 13.56
C THR A 69 -2.54 4.74 12.82
N THR A 70 -3.64 5.11 12.16
CA THR A 70 -4.45 4.23 11.33
C THR A 70 -4.29 4.64 9.87
N CYS A 71 -4.07 3.66 8.99
CA CYS A 71 -3.98 3.85 7.55
C CYS A 71 -5.21 3.22 6.91
N ARG A 72 -5.82 3.91 5.94
CA ARG A 72 -6.99 3.43 5.19
C ARG A 72 -6.72 3.53 3.69
N ILE A 73 -7.12 2.53 2.92
CA ILE A 73 -7.05 2.63 1.45
C ILE A 73 -8.06 3.68 0.94
N THR A 74 -7.67 4.50 -0.02
CA THR A 74 -8.58 5.43 -0.71
C THR A 74 -9.10 4.82 -2.00
N ASP A 75 -10.15 5.40 -2.58
CA ASP A 75 -10.64 4.96 -3.90
C ASP A 75 -9.58 5.15 -4.99
N THR A 76 -8.78 6.21 -4.92
CA THR A 76 -7.62 6.42 -5.81
C THR A 76 -6.58 5.31 -5.64
N GLY A 77 -6.30 4.88 -4.41
CA GLY A 77 -5.40 3.75 -4.13
C GLY A 77 -5.94 2.42 -4.63
N LYS A 78 -7.26 2.17 -4.47
CA LYS A 78 -7.94 1.00 -5.02
C LYS A 78 -7.80 0.93 -6.53
N GLN A 79 -8.11 2.02 -7.22
CA GLN A 79 -8.01 2.12 -8.67
C GLN A 79 -6.56 1.91 -9.14
N ALA A 80 -5.60 2.57 -8.51
CA ALA A 80 -4.18 2.43 -8.86
C ALA A 80 -3.66 0.98 -8.67
N PHE A 81 -4.15 0.28 -7.64
CA PHE A 81 -3.81 -1.12 -7.42
C PHE A 81 -4.38 -2.03 -8.50
N LEU A 82 -5.65 -1.84 -8.88
CA LEU A 82 -6.28 -2.59 -9.97
C LEU A 82 -5.54 -2.39 -11.29
N GLU A 83 -5.23 -1.15 -11.66
CA GLU A 83 -4.46 -0.83 -12.86
C GLU A 83 -3.06 -1.47 -12.86
N TYR A 84 -2.42 -1.50 -11.69
CA TYR A 84 -1.11 -2.15 -11.54
C TYR A 84 -1.19 -3.67 -11.72
N VAL A 85 -2.22 -4.32 -11.17
CA VAL A 85 -2.45 -5.76 -11.35
C VAL A 85 -2.73 -6.09 -12.81
N GLU A 86 -3.62 -5.35 -13.47
CA GLU A 86 -3.87 -5.52 -14.90
C GLU A 86 -2.61 -5.32 -15.75
N ALA A 87 -1.74 -4.37 -15.37
CA ALA A 87 -0.48 -4.17 -16.05
C ALA A 87 0.46 -5.37 -15.85
N LEU A 88 0.57 -5.89 -14.62
CA LEU A 88 1.35 -7.09 -14.30
C LEU A 88 0.87 -8.34 -15.06
N GLU A 89 -0.45 -8.53 -15.21
CA GLU A 89 -1.02 -9.65 -15.96
C GLU A 89 -0.52 -9.68 -17.42
N THR A 90 -0.22 -8.53 -18.02
CA THR A 90 0.36 -8.49 -19.39
C THR A 90 1.77 -9.07 -19.48
N TYR A 91 2.49 -9.13 -18.35
CA TYR A 91 3.79 -9.77 -18.23
C TYR A 91 3.66 -11.26 -17.89
N ILE A 92 2.76 -11.61 -16.96
CA ILE A 92 2.57 -12.98 -16.46
C ILE A 92 1.95 -13.88 -17.53
N ASN A 93 0.84 -13.46 -18.16
CA ASN A 93 0.12 -14.26 -19.16
C ASN A 93 0.92 -14.53 -20.44
N LYS A 94 2.08 -13.87 -20.61
CA LYS A 94 3.04 -14.17 -21.66
C LYS A 94 4.10 -15.19 -21.25
N ALA A 95 4.37 -15.38 -19.96
CA ALA A 95 5.30 -16.38 -19.46
C ALA A 95 4.71 -17.80 -19.48
N ASP A 96 3.37 -17.91 -19.47
CA ASP A 96 2.63 -19.18 -19.56
C ASP A 96 2.41 -19.67 -21.00
N LYS A 97 3.12 -19.10 -21.99
CA LYS A 97 3.16 -19.53 -23.39
C LYS A 97 4.60 -19.69 -23.86
#